data_AF-A0A7S0D3P3-F1
#
_entry.id   AF-A0A7S0D3P3-F1
#
_cell.length_a   1.000
_cell.length_b   1.000
_cell.length_c   1.000
_cell.angle_alpha   90.00
_cell.angle_beta   90.00
_cell.angle_gamma   90.00
#
_symmetry.space_group_name_H-M   'P 1'
#
loop_
_entity.id
_entity.type
_entity.pdbx_description
1 polymer ?
#
loop_
_entity_poly.entity_id
_entity_poly.type
_entity_poly.pdbx_seq_one_letter_code
_entity_poly.pdbx_strand_id
1 'polypeptide(L)'
;ARSVRAPATMGGGPTPGDAGAGAADVEALLREFPALGRTEDGRVKCSLTGHVMHAKPEVVRPYVQGKRFAQASAKARAMDALKQFEPHIVRSKFLPDKLFCRITGRYLAANERAVEQHSAGRRFERGVEALSRKKTETGAKNVLLTERDPTLVEEERREEAAREKRKREAEAEAE
;
A
#
# COMPACT_ATOMS: atom_id res chain seq x y z
N ALA A 1 72.94 -1.58 37.22
CA ALA A 1 72.44 -1.32 35.85
C ALA A 1 72.50 -2.61 35.04
N ARG A 2 71.37 -3.28 34.82
CA ARG A 2 71.28 -4.40 33.88
C ARG A 2 70.01 -4.23 33.06
N SER A 3 70.24 -3.87 31.80
CA SER A 3 69.29 -3.67 30.73
C SER A 3 68.46 -4.94 30.50
N VAL A 4 67.13 -4.82 30.56
CA VAL A 4 66.21 -5.82 30.01
C VAL A 4 65.74 -5.28 28.67
N ARG A 5 66.12 -5.99 27.61
CA ARG A 5 65.87 -5.67 26.21
C ARG A 5 64.52 -6.33 25.83
N ALA A 6 63.51 -5.52 25.53
CA ALA A 6 62.51 -5.86 24.50
C ALA A 6 63.17 -5.63 23.11
N PRO A 7 62.59 -5.97 21.93
CA PRO A 7 61.19 -6.34 21.63
C PRO A 7 61.05 -7.44 20.53
N ALA A 8 59.81 -7.82 20.19
CA ALA A 8 59.34 -7.95 18.80
C ALA A 8 57.88 -8.46 18.79
N THR A 9 56.93 -7.53 18.81
CA THR A 9 55.54 -7.82 18.47
C THR A 9 55.44 -8.03 16.97
N MET A 10 54.98 -9.22 16.59
CA MET A 10 54.69 -9.67 15.23
C MET A 10 53.82 -8.66 14.47
N GLY A 11 54.28 -8.25 13.30
CA GLY A 11 53.46 -7.54 12.32
C GLY A 11 52.43 -8.51 11.72
N GLY A 12 51.16 -8.33 12.08
CA GLY A 12 50.03 -8.87 11.34
C GLY A 12 49.66 -7.87 10.25
N GLY A 13 50.00 -8.18 9.00
CA GLY A 13 49.61 -7.39 7.84
C GLY A 13 48.09 -7.38 7.64
N PRO A 14 47.52 -6.32 7.04
CA PRO A 14 46.11 -6.26 6.71
C PRO A 14 45.80 -7.25 5.58
N THR A 15 44.85 -8.16 5.81
CA THR A 15 44.31 -9.06 4.78
C THR A 15 43.47 -8.25 3.78
N PRO A 16 43.76 -8.31 2.47
CA PRO A 16 42.84 -7.85 1.43
C PRO A 16 41.97 -9.05 1.03
N GLY A 17 40.64 -8.99 1.14
CA GLY A 17 39.86 -10.16 0.70
C GLY A 17 38.33 -10.19 0.81
N ASP A 18 37.65 -9.30 1.54
CA ASP A 18 36.20 -9.44 1.76
C ASP A 18 35.32 -8.46 0.94
N ALA A 19 35.80 -8.00 -0.22
CA ALA A 19 35.00 -7.16 -1.10
C ALA A 19 33.96 -7.96 -1.92
N GLY A 20 34.07 -9.31 -1.94
CA GLY A 20 33.24 -10.18 -2.78
C GLY A 20 32.13 -10.95 -2.06
N ALA A 21 32.22 -11.18 -0.74
CA ALA A 21 31.22 -11.99 -0.02
C ALA A 21 29.92 -11.21 0.21
N GLY A 22 30.03 -9.93 0.62
CA GLY A 22 28.85 -9.11 0.92
C GLY A 22 27.90 -8.87 -0.27
N ALA A 23 28.41 -8.89 -1.51
CA ALA A 23 27.58 -8.72 -2.70
C ALA A 23 26.70 -9.96 -2.99
N ALA A 24 27.23 -11.16 -2.72
CA ALA A 24 26.52 -12.42 -2.89
C ALA A 24 25.37 -12.59 -1.88
N ASP A 25 25.59 -12.18 -0.62
CA ASP A 25 24.54 -12.16 0.41
C ASP A 25 23.39 -11.21 0.05
N VAL A 26 23.70 -10.05 -0.52
CA VAL A 26 22.67 -9.11 -0.95
C VAL A 26 21.89 -9.65 -2.15
N GLU A 27 22.55 -10.34 -3.09
CA GLU A 27 21.89 -11.02 -4.21
C GLU A 27 20.92 -12.12 -3.73
N ALA A 28 21.31 -12.90 -2.72
CA ALA A 28 20.45 -13.91 -2.12
C ALA A 28 19.20 -13.27 -1.49
N LEU A 29 19.37 -12.15 -0.77
CA LEU A 29 18.25 -11.40 -0.19
C LEU A 29 17.33 -10.80 -1.26
N LEU A 30 17.87 -10.35 -2.40
CA LEU A 30 17.07 -9.86 -3.52
C LEU A 30 16.26 -10.99 -4.18
N ARG A 31 16.80 -12.21 -4.24
CA ARG A 31 16.08 -13.39 -4.73
C ARG A 31 14.98 -13.86 -3.78
N GLU A 32 15.23 -13.79 -2.47
CA GLU A 32 14.26 -14.17 -1.44
C GLU A 32 13.13 -13.13 -1.33
N PHE A 33 13.44 -11.85 -1.53
CA PHE A 33 12.50 -10.74 -1.41
C PHE A 33 12.37 -9.95 -2.72
N PRO A 34 11.45 -10.31 -3.63
CA PRO A 34 11.26 -9.62 -4.91
C PRO A 34 10.78 -8.17 -4.78
N ALA A 35 10.41 -7.75 -3.56
CA ALA A 35 10.10 -6.37 -3.21
C ALA A 35 11.32 -5.44 -3.16
N LEU A 36 12.54 -5.99 -3.16
CA LEU A 36 13.79 -5.25 -3.16
C LEU A 36 14.38 -5.28 -4.57
N GLY A 37 14.81 -4.13 -5.08
CA GLY A 37 15.48 -3.99 -6.38
C GLY A 37 16.79 -3.22 -6.24
N ARG A 38 17.76 -3.51 -7.11
CA ARG A 38 18.98 -2.69 -7.22
C ARG A 38 18.72 -1.47 -8.11
N THR A 39 19.24 -0.34 -7.68
CA THR A 39 19.32 0.91 -8.45
C THR A 39 20.67 0.98 -9.16
N GLU A 40 20.74 1.76 -10.23
CA GLU A 40 21.94 1.97 -11.06
C GLU A 40 23.14 2.47 -10.25
N ASP A 41 22.90 3.20 -9.15
CA ASP A 41 23.91 3.66 -8.20
C ASP A 41 24.53 2.55 -7.31
N GLY A 42 24.17 1.28 -7.51
CA GLY A 42 24.60 0.16 -6.66
C GLY A 42 23.94 0.12 -5.27
N ARG A 43 22.85 0.86 -5.08
CA ARG A 43 22.03 0.87 -3.84
C ARG A 43 20.82 -0.05 -3.98
N VAL A 44 20.29 -0.55 -2.86
CA VAL A 44 19.08 -1.37 -2.82
C VAL A 44 17.89 -0.47 -2.51
N LYS A 45 16.88 -0.48 -3.36
CA LYS A 45 15.61 0.23 -3.19
C LYS A 45 14.50 -0.78 -2.92
N CYS A 46 13.71 -0.54 -1.89
CA CYS A 46 12.48 -1.29 -1.65
C CYS A 46 11.32 -0.68 -2.45
N SER A 47 10.73 -1.46 -3.35
CA SER A 47 9.58 -1.03 -4.17
C SER A 47 8.32 -0.80 -3.34
N LEU A 48 8.20 -1.45 -2.17
CA LEU A 48 7.03 -1.35 -1.30
C LEU A 48 7.03 -0.11 -0.41
N THR A 49 8.21 0.35 0.02
CA THR A 49 8.35 1.48 0.94
C THR A 49 9.00 2.70 0.30
N GLY A 50 9.60 2.54 -0.89
CA GLY A 50 10.39 3.56 -1.56
C GLY A 50 11.74 3.86 -0.87
N HIS A 51 12.10 3.12 0.18
CA HIS A 51 13.31 3.37 0.95
C HIS A 51 14.55 2.86 0.22
N VAL A 52 15.60 3.68 0.18
CA VAL A 52 16.88 3.38 -0.46
C VAL A 52 17.94 3.13 0.60
N MET A 53 18.65 2.02 0.47
CA MET A 53 19.67 1.54 1.41
C MET A 53 20.96 1.17 0.68
N HIS A 54 22.06 1.13 1.41
CA HIS A 54 23.32 0.61 0.89
C HIS A 54 23.21 -0.89 0.63
N ALA A 55 23.85 -1.38 -0.44
CA ALA A 55 23.93 -2.80 -0.77
C ALA A 55 24.93 -3.54 0.14
N LYS A 56 24.70 -3.45 1.46
CA LYS A 56 25.45 -4.19 2.48
C LYS A 56 24.50 -5.15 3.18
N PRO A 57 24.86 -6.43 3.35
CA PRO A 57 23.97 -7.41 3.96
C PRO A 57 23.63 -7.06 5.41
N GLU A 58 24.56 -6.41 6.12
CA GLU A 58 24.38 -5.88 7.48
C GLU A 58 23.26 -4.83 7.60
N VAL A 59 22.96 -4.11 6.51
CA VAL A 59 21.91 -3.08 6.47
C VAL A 59 20.60 -3.67 5.96
N VAL A 60 20.67 -4.56 4.96
CA VAL A 60 19.49 -5.13 4.31
C VAL A 60 18.80 -6.18 5.19
N ARG A 61 19.56 -7.08 5.85
CA ARG A 61 18.99 -8.13 6.73
C ARG A 61 18.09 -7.58 7.84
N PRO A 62 18.54 -6.62 8.69
CA PRO A 62 17.70 -6.08 9.76
C PRO A 62 16.53 -5.25 9.23
N TYR A 63 16.67 -4.63 8.05
CA TYR A 63 15.58 -3.90 7.43
C TYR A 63 14.42 -4.82 7.02
N VAL A 64 14.75 -5.94 6.37
CA VAL A 64 13.77 -6.94 5.93
C VAL A 64 13.08 -7.60 7.12
N GLN A 65 13.82 -7.85 8.21
CA GLN A 65 13.25 -8.36 9.46
C GLN A 65 12.52 -7.27 10.27
N GLY A 66 12.63 -6.00 9.86
CA GLY A 66 12.05 -4.88 10.56
C GLY A 66 10.54 -4.76 10.39
N LYS A 67 9.88 -4.16 11.39
CA LYS A 67 8.43 -3.89 11.37
C LYS A 67 7.97 -3.13 10.12
N ARG A 68 8.78 -2.19 9.62
CA ARG A 68 8.43 -1.37 8.44
C ARG A 68 8.28 -2.23 7.19
N PHE A 69 9.20 -3.16 6.96
CA PHE A 69 9.15 -4.06 5.81
C PHE A 69 8.03 -5.10 5.98
N ALA A 70 7.88 -5.67 7.18
CA ALA A 70 6.81 -6.62 7.46
C ALA A 70 5.40 -6.02 7.23
N GLN A 71 5.16 -4.80 7.71
CA GLN A 71 3.90 -4.08 7.48
C GLN A 71 3.68 -3.76 6.00
N ALA A 72 4.71 -3.30 5.30
CA ALA A 72 4.61 -2.99 3.88
C ALA A 72 4.37 -4.24 3.02
N SER A 73 5.04 -5.35 3.35
CA SER A 73 4.87 -6.66 2.70
C SER A 73 3.47 -7.23 2.94
N ALA A 74 2.96 -7.13 4.17
CA ALA A 74 1.58 -7.52 4.47
C ALA A 74 0.55 -6.69 3.69
N LYS A 75 0.74 -5.37 3.60
CA LYS A 75 -0.11 -4.48 2.80
C LYS A 75 -0.05 -4.83 1.31
N ALA A 76 1.15 -5.13 0.79
CA ALA A 76 1.35 -5.51 -0.61
C ALA A 76 0.68 -6.84 -0.94
N ARG A 77 0.83 -7.86 -0.09
CA ARG A 77 0.17 -9.16 -0.26
C ARG A 77 -1.35 -9.03 -0.22
N ALA A 78 -1.88 -8.26 0.74
CA ALA A 78 -3.30 -7.95 0.78
C ALA A 78 -3.74 -7.30 -0.54
N MET A 79 -2.97 -6.35 -1.06
CA MET A 79 -3.24 -5.70 -2.33
C MET A 79 -3.17 -6.62 -3.56
N ASP A 80 -2.28 -7.62 -3.58
CA ASP A 80 -2.20 -8.60 -4.66
C ASP A 80 -3.37 -9.59 -4.60
N ALA A 81 -3.75 -10.04 -3.40
CA ALA A 81 -4.96 -10.83 -3.20
C ALA A 81 -6.22 -10.06 -3.62
N LEU A 82 -6.19 -8.73 -3.61
CA LEU A 82 -7.31 -7.90 -4.03
C LEU A 82 -7.45 -7.76 -5.55
N LYS A 83 -6.39 -8.04 -6.33
CA LYS A 83 -6.44 -8.01 -7.81
C LYS A 83 -7.41 -9.02 -8.39
N GLN A 84 -7.65 -10.14 -7.69
CA GLN A 84 -8.62 -11.15 -8.13
C GLN A 84 -10.07 -10.63 -8.15
N PHE A 85 -10.35 -9.52 -7.46
CA PHE A 85 -11.67 -8.88 -7.42
C PHE A 85 -11.81 -7.69 -8.39
N GLU A 86 -10.77 -7.36 -9.17
CA GLU A 86 -10.92 -6.51 -10.35
C GLU A 86 -11.73 -7.28 -11.40
N PRO A 87 -12.84 -6.73 -11.93
CA PRO A 87 -13.12 -5.31 -12.18
C PRO A 87 -14.15 -4.64 -11.24
N HIS A 88 -14.62 -5.32 -10.19
CA HIS A 88 -15.71 -4.84 -9.34
C HIS A 88 -15.23 -3.99 -8.16
N ILE A 89 -14.08 -4.34 -7.59
CA ILE A 89 -13.47 -3.66 -6.45
C ILE A 89 -12.14 -3.08 -6.91
N VAL A 90 -12.03 -1.76 -6.92
CA VAL A 90 -10.87 -1.04 -7.43
C VAL A 90 -10.27 -0.18 -6.33
N ARG A 91 -8.98 0.14 -6.40
CA ARG A 91 -8.38 1.11 -5.47
C ARG A 91 -9.01 2.48 -5.65
N SER A 92 -9.34 3.13 -4.54
CA SER A 92 -9.88 4.48 -4.57
C SER A 92 -8.84 5.47 -5.08
N LYS A 93 -9.26 6.39 -5.96
CA LYS A 93 -8.42 7.49 -6.45
C LYS A 93 -8.19 8.56 -5.39
N PHE A 94 -9.17 8.74 -4.50
CA PHE A 94 -9.19 9.78 -3.49
C PHE A 94 -8.63 9.30 -2.14
N LEU A 95 -8.81 8.02 -1.83
CA LEU A 95 -8.44 7.43 -0.55
C LEU A 95 -7.46 6.27 -0.78
N PRO A 96 -6.14 6.49 -0.69
CA PRO A 96 -5.13 5.48 -1.04
C PRO A 96 -5.14 4.24 -0.13
N ASP A 97 -5.74 4.36 1.06
CA ASP A 97 -5.87 3.27 2.04
C ASP A 97 -7.20 2.50 1.92
N LYS A 98 -8.08 2.91 1.00
CA LYS A 98 -9.40 2.30 0.82
C LYS A 98 -9.58 1.79 -0.59
N LEU A 99 -10.44 0.78 -0.69
CA LEU A 99 -10.95 0.26 -1.95
C LEU A 99 -12.34 0.82 -2.19
N PHE A 100 -12.77 0.84 -3.42
CA PHE A 100 -14.10 1.24 -3.83
C PHE A 100 -14.77 0.12 -4.61
N CYS A 101 -15.98 -0.24 -4.19
CA CYS A 101 -16.81 -1.17 -4.91
C CYS A 101 -17.64 -0.42 -5.96
N ARG A 102 -17.38 -0.69 -7.23
CA ARG A 102 -18.07 -0.08 -8.37
C ARG A 102 -19.51 -0.56 -8.55
N ILE A 103 -19.88 -1.66 -7.91
CA ILE A 103 -21.25 -2.18 -7.91
C ILE A 103 -22.11 -1.46 -6.87
N THR A 104 -21.58 -1.29 -5.66
CA THR A 104 -22.36 -0.77 -4.52
C THR A 104 -22.07 0.69 -4.19
N GLY A 105 -21.01 1.28 -4.75
CA GLY A 105 -20.61 2.67 -4.50
C GLY A 105 -19.95 2.90 -3.14
N ARG A 106 -19.48 1.86 -2.46
CA ARG A 106 -18.98 1.95 -1.07
C ARG A 106 -17.47 1.84 -0.98
N TYR A 107 -16.90 2.59 -0.05
CA TYR A 107 -15.51 2.44 0.35
C TYR A 107 -15.33 1.29 1.35
N LEU A 108 -14.34 0.44 1.08
CA LEU A 108 -13.92 -0.69 1.92
C LEU A 108 -12.50 -0.43 2.41
N ALA A 109 -12.15 -1.02 3.56
CA ALA A 109 -10.76 -1.05 3.99
C ALA A 109 -9.94 -1.91 3.02
N ALA A 110 -8.67 -1.55 2.78
CA ALA A 110 -7.74 -2.36 1.99
C ALA A 110 -7.25 -3.62 2.74
N ASN A 111 -8.20 -4.46 3.15
CA ASN A 111 -7.98 -5.71 3.86
C ASN A 111 -8.77 -6.82 3.15
N GLU A 112 -8.13 -7.96 2.91
CA GLU A 112 -8.74 -9.13 2.25
C GLU A 112 -10.04 -9.56 2.94
N ARG A 113 -10.00 -9.76 4.27
CA ARG A 113 -11.18 -10.12 5.06
C ARG A 113 -12.36 -9.15 4.90
N ALA A 114 -12.09 -7.86 4.76
CA ALA A 114 -13.15 -6.86 4.57
C ALA A 114 -13.78 -6.95 3.16
N VAL A 115 -12.97 -7.35 2.17
CA VAL A 115 -13.43 -7.56 0.80
C VAL A 115 -14.21 -8.86 0.67
N GLU A 116 -13.74 -9.96 1.24
CA GLU A 116 -14.46 -11.23 1.26
C GLU A 116 -15.83 -11.11 1.93
N GLN A 117 -15.89 -10.43 3.07
CA GLN A 117 -17.16 -10.17 3.76
C GLN A 117 -18.09 -9.26 2.93
N HIS A 118 -17.52 -8.34 2.14
CA HIS A 118 -18.32 -7.50 1.25
C HIS A 118 -18.83 -8.28 0.04
N SER A 119 -18.00 -9.11 -0.59
CA SER A 119 -18.37 -9.91 -1.76
C SER A 119 -19.40 -10.98 -1.41
N ALA A 120 -19.31 -11.59 -0.23
CA ALA A 120 -20.31 -12.52 0.31
C ALA A 120 -21.55 -11.82 0.90
N GLY A 121 -21.62 -10.49 0.81
CA GLY A 121 -22.72 -9.72 1.37
C GLY A 121 -23.93 -9.67 0.43
N ARG A 122 -25.14 -9.78 1.00
CA ARG A 122 -26.43 -9.64 0.27
C ARG A 122 -26.56 -8.39 -0.61
N ARG A 123 -25.87 -7.30 -0.27
CA ARG A 123 -25.87 -6.07 -1.10
C ARG A 123 -25.04 -6.23 -2.37
N PHE A 124 -23.92 -6.95 -2.29
CA PHE A 124 -23.09 -7.23 -3.46
C PHE A 124 -23.82 -8.19 -4.40
N GLU A 125 -24.41 -9.27 -3.87
CA GLU A 125 -25.23 -10.21 -4.64
C GLU A 125 -26.38 -9.52 -5.38
N ARG A 126 -27.16 -8.67 -4.69
CA ARG A 126 -28.24 -7.88 -5.32
C ARG A 126 -27.71 -6.93 -6.40
N GLY A 127 -26.55 -6.33 -6.16
CA GLY A 127 -25.90 -5.44 -7.13
C GLY A 127 -25.44 -6.20 -8.38
N VAL A 128 -24.89 -7.40 -8.20
CA VAL A 128 -24.50 -8.30 -9.30
C VAL A 128 -25.73 -8.77 -10.07
N GLU A 129 -26.80 -9.18 -9.38
CA GLU A 129 -28.07 -9.59 -10.00
C GLU A 129 -28.68 -8.45 -10.83
N ALA A 130 -28.70 -7.23 -10.28
CA ALA A 130 -29.17 -6.05 -11.00
C ALA A 130 -28.29 -5.73 -12.23
N LEU A 131 -26.98 -5.96 -12.15
CA LEU A 131 -26.05 -5.82 -13.27
C LEU A 131 -26.33 -6.86 -14.37
N SER A 132 -26.55 -8.12 -13.96
CA SER A 132 -26.82 -9.24 -14.86
C SER A 132 -28.16 -9.10 -15.58
N ARG A 133 -29.20 -8.62 -14.88
CA ARG A 133 -30.50 -8.30 -15.51
C ARG A 133 -30.40 -7.18 -16.54
N LYS A 134 -29.61 -6.13 -16.26
CA LYS A 134 -29.43 -5.01 -17.21
C LYS A 134 -28.62 -5.39 -18.45
N LYS A 135 -27.72 -6.39 -18.36
CA LYS A 135 -26.98 -6.93 -19.51
C LYS A 135 -27.89 -7.57 -20.57
N THR A 136 -29.02 -8.15 -20.17
CA THR A 136 -29.90 -8.88 -21.10
C THR A 136 -30.85 -7.98 -21.87
N GLU A 137 -31.13 -6.76 -21.39
CA GLU A 137 -32.19 -5.89 -21.95
C GLU A 137 -31.65 -4.73 -22.78
N THR A 138 -30.42 -4.29 -22.53
CA THR A 138 -29.83 -3.14 -23.22
C THR A 138 -28.36 -3.40 -23.45
N GLY A 139 -27.90 -3.43 -24.70
CA GLY A 139 -26.48 -3.45 -25.08
C GLY A 139 -25.69 -2.21 -24.65
N ALA A 140 -26.16 -1.47 -23.64
CA ALA A 140 -25.55 -0.29 -23.07
C ALA A 140 -24.49 -0.70 -22.04
N LYS A 141 -23.31 -0.13 -22.23
CA LYS A 141 -22.11 -0.35 -21.42
C LYS A 141 -22.43 -0.16 -19.93
N ASN A 142 -22.39 -1.27 -19.21
CA ASN A 142 -22.21 -1.43 -17.77
C ASN A 142 -21.97 -0.11 -16.99
N VAL A 143 -23.02 0.47 -16.40
CA VAL A 143 -22.92 1.67 -15.55
C VAL A 143 -22.42 1.24 -14.17
N LEU A 144 -21.13 0.92 -14.12
CA LEU A 144 -20.39 0.85 -12.88
C LEU A 144 -20.39 2.25 -12.24
N LEU A 145 -20.74 2.31 -10.96
CA LEU A 145 -20.71 3.57 -10.21
C LEU A 145 -19.29 4.12 -10.25
N THR A 146 -19.18 5.41 -10.54
CA THR A 146 -17.89 6.11 -10.55
C THR A 146 -17.66 6.73 -9.18
N GLU A 147 -16.43 6.65 -8.69
CA GLU A 147 -16.05 7.30 -7.43
C GLU A 147 -16.30 8.81 -7.52
N ARG A 148 -17.12 9.33 -6.59
CA ARG A 148 -17.22 10.76 -6.30
C ARG A 148 -16.33 11.08 -5.11
N ASP A 149 -15.74 12.27 -5.12
CA ASP A 149 -14.87 12.72 -4.05
C ASP A 149 -15.69 12.89 -2.75
N PRO A 150 -15.37 12.16 -1.66
CA PRO A 150 -16.14 12.25 -0.42
C PRO A 150 -16.10 13.65 0.21
N THR A 151 -15.03 14.41 -0.01
CA THR A 151 -14.88 15.78 0.52
C THR A 151 -15.92 16.71 -0.09
N LEU A 152 -16.08 16.68 -1.41
CA LEU A 152 -17.06 17.48 -2.12
C LEU A 152 -18.48 17.14 -1.70
N VAL A 153 -18.79 15.84 -1.51
CA VAL A 153 -20.12 15.41 -1.04
C VAL A 153 -20.41 15.93 0.38
N GLU A 154 -19.41 15.94 1.27
CA GLU A 154 -19.55 16.49 2.61
C GLU A 154 -19.64 18.03 2.62
N GLU A 155 -18.93 18.72 1.72
CA GLU A 155 -19.03 20.16 1.53
C GLU A 155 -20.41 20.56 0.98
N GLU A 156 -20.91 19.86 -0.05
CA GLU A 156 -22.26 20.05 -0.59
C GLU A 156 -23.32 19.88 0.51
N ARG A 157 -23.21 18.82 1.33
CA ARG A 157 -24.11 18.60 2.47
C ARG A 157 -24.05 19.74 3.48
N ARG A 158 -22.86 20.25 3.79
CA ARG A 158 -22.68 21.37 4.74
C ARG A 158 -23.26 22.66 4.18
N GLU A 159 -23.07 22.93 2.89
CA GLU A 159 -23.66 24.09 2.21
C GLU A 159 -25.19 23.99 2.15
N GLU A 160 -25.73 22.82 1.86
CA GLU A 160 -27.17 22.57 1.86
C GLU A 160 -27.76 22.76 3.26
N ALA A 161 -27.13 22.20 4.30
CA ALA A 161 -27.52 22.41 5.69
C ALA A 161 -27.43 23.88 6.11
N ALA A 162 -26.41 24.61 5.64
CA ALA A 162 -26.28 26.05 5.88
C ALA A 162 -27.37 26.86 5.16
N ARG A 163 -27.73 26.50 3.92
CA ARG A 163 -28.86 27.10 3.18
C ARG A 163 -30.19 26.83 3.89
N GLU A 164 -30.42 25.60 4.35
CA GLU A 164 -31.62 25.25 5.12
C GLU A 164 -31.69 26.03 6.43
N LYS A 165 -30.57 26.17 7.15
CA LYS A 165 -30.50 26.97 8.39
C LYS A 165 -30.83 28.44 8.12
N ARG A 166 -30.23 29.04 7.10
CA ARG A 166 -30.51 30.44 6.69
C ARG A 166 -31.96 30.64 6.30
N LYS A 167 -32.56 29.65 5.61
CA LYS A 167 -33.97 29.70 5.22
C LYS A 167 -34.88 29.65 6.46
N ARG A 168 -34.61 28.75 7.41
CA ARG A 168 -35.37 28.63 8.67
C ARG A 168 -35.24 29.87 9.55
N GLU A 169 -34.04 30.48 9.62
CA GLU A 169 -33.81 31.73 10.36
C GLU A 169 -34.60 32.89 9.71
N ALA A 170 -34.57 33.02 8.38
CA ALA A 170 -35.35 34.04 7.66
C ALA A 170 -36.87 33.84 7.78
N GLU A 171 -37.35 32.59 7.81
CA GLU A 171 -38.77 32.28 8.04
C GLU A 171 -39.18 32.61 9.49
N ALA A 172 -38.32 32.35 10.48
CA ALA A 172 -38.59 32.66 11.88
C ALA A 172 -38.52 34.16 12.21
N GLU A 173 -37.73 34.95 11.48
CA GLU A 173 -37.72 36.42 11.60
C GLU A 173 -38.92 37.09 10.89
N ALA A 174 -39.61 36.36 10.01
CA ALA A 174 -40.77 36.86 9.27
C ALA A 174 -42.12 36.56 9.97
N GLU A 175 -42.13 35.71 11.00
CA GLU A 175 -43.28 35.37 11.85
C GLU A 175 -43.31 36.22 13.13
#